data_AF-A0A8T4P4M4-F1
#
_entry.id   AF-A0A8T4P4M4-F1
#
_cell.length_a   1.000
_cell.length_b   1.000
_cell.length_c   1.000
_cell.angle_alpha   90.00
_cell.angle_beta   90.00
_cell.angle_gamma   90.00
#
_symmetry.space_group_name_H-M   'P 1'
#
loop_
_entity.id
_entity.type
_entity.pdbx_description
1 polymer ?
#
loop_
_entity_poly.entity_id
_entity_poly.type
_entity_poly.pdbx_seq_one_letter_code
_entity_poly.pdbx_strand_id
1 'polypeptide(L)'
;MEKATHEHEDAVPNYVNQIVEVVKPGAGYKLAAPNIIKAHSAFEKFELKPTAKSDREKVFNRVAAAYVGGLFDKGYDSPELAGGELKNYLAKHPREGALGRVYAAIERGDKIGLESELKEAFEAHMGGNRLETTLSDVRNQPDETKMGVYGDLAKLLGDVDGYKGSAVSVSENLPGAIQGLQQRLAIAESVSKPKGGDNASH
;
A
#
# COMPACT_ATOMS: atom_id res chain seq x y z
N MET A 1 -28.95 17.74 21.75
CA MET A 1 -28.85 17.62 20.29
C MET A 1 -27.54 18.17 19.75
N GLU A 2 -26.94 19.22 20.33
CA GLU A 2 -25.65 19.81 19.88
C GLU A 2 -24.43 18.88 19.90
N LYS A 3 -24.38 17.88 20.80
CA LYS A 3 -23.22 16.98 20.92
C LYS A 3 -23.08 15.99 19.75
N ALA A 4 -24.21 15.49 19.23
CA ALA A 4 -24.21 14.55 18.12
C ALA A 4 -23.87 15.25 16.78
N THR A 5 -24.31 16.50 16.61
CA THR A 5 -23.98 17.30 15.42
C THR A 5 -22.49 17.64 15.34
N HIS A 6 -21.82 17.95 16.46
CA HIS A 6 -20.38 18.20 16.46
C HIS A 6 -19.52 16.95 16.26
N GLU A 7 -19.94 15.79 16.78
CA GLU A 7 -19.27 14.51 16.48
C GLU A 7 -19.32 14.16 14.98
N HIS A 8 -20.38 14.55 14.28
CA HIS A 8 -20.52 14.37 12.83
C HIS A 8 -19.69 15.37 12.01
N GLU A 9 -19.61 16.64 12.43
CA GLU A 9 -18.86 17.69 11.71
C GLU A 9 -17.35 17.41 11.64
N ASP A 10 -16.76 16.81 12.67
CA ASP A 10 -15.34 16.46 12.70
C ASP A 10 -15.04 15.08 12.06
N ALA A 11 -16.01 14.16 12.04
CA ALA A 11 -15.81 12.80 11.56
C ALA A 11 -15.64 12.71 10.04
N VAL A 12 -16.48 13.41 9.26
CA VAL A 12 -16.43 13.36 7.79
C VAL A 12 -15.07 13.83 7.24
N PRO A 13 -14.57 15.03 7.61
CA PRO A 13 -13.28 15.51 7.13
C PRO A 13 -12.12 14.59 7.54
N ASN A 14 -12.19 13.99 8.73
CA ASN A 14 -11.16 13.08 9.21
C ASN A 14 -11.09 11.81 8.34
N TYR A 15 -12.22 11.14 8.08
CA TYR A 15 -12.24 9.95 7.22
C TYR A 15 -11.80 10.26 5.79
N VAL A 16 -12.25 11.38 5.23
CA VAL A 16 -11.83 11.83 3.89
C VAL A 16 -10.33 12.03 3.84
N ASN A 17 -9.75 12.75 4.80
CA ASN A 17 -8.31 12.97 4.87
C ASN A 17 -7.53 11.67 5.01
N GLN A 18 -8.00 10.73 5.83
CA GLN A 18 -7.35 9.42 5.97
C GLN A 18 -7.37 8.62 4.67
N ILE A 19 -8.50 8.61 3.94
CA ILE A 19 -8.58 7.95 2.63
C ILE A 19 -7.60 8.62 1.66
N VAL A 20 -7.67 9.95 1.54
CA VAL A 20 -6.81 10.75 0.66
C VAL A 20 -5.33 10.49 0.94
N GLU A 21 -4.91 10.53 2.20
CA GLU A 21 -3.51 10.28 2.58
C GLU A 21 -3.03 8.89 2.18
N VAL A 22 -3.88 7.86 2.30
CA VAL A 22 -3.50 6.47 2.01
C VAL A 22 -3.46 6.17 0.51
N VAL A 23 -4.23 6.92 -0.29
CA VAL A 23 -4.28 6.74 -1.74
C VAL A 23 -3.30 7.64 -2.49
N LYS A 24 -2.64 8.58 -1.81
CA LYS A 24 -1.58 9.40 -2.41
C LYS A 24 -0.41 8.55 -2.90
N PRO A 25 0.25 8.92 -4.01
CA PRO A 25 1.49 8.29 -4.42
C PRO A 25 2.53 8.26 -3.28
N GLY A 26 3.16 7.11 -3.08
CA GLY A 26 4.16 6.91 -2.02
C GLY A 26 3.62 6.83 -0.59
N ALA A 27 2.30 6.84 -0.38
CA ALA A 27 1.70 6.67 0.96
C ALA A 27 2.08 5.33 1.60
N GLY A 28 2.06 4.24 0.82
CA GLY A 28 2.49 2.91 1.27
C GLY A 28 3.92 2.92 1.83
N TYR A 29 4.85 3.63 1.16
CA TYR A 29 6.20 3.84 1.67
C TYR A 29 6.22 4.61 2.99
N LYS A 30 5.51 5.74 3.11
CA LYS A 30 5.48 6.50 4.37
C LYS A 30 5.00 5.67 5.56
N LEU A 31 3.96 4.84 5.34
CA LEU A 31 3.42 3.94 6.37
C LEU A 31 4.39 2.80 6.70
N ALA A 32 5.10 2.28 5.71
CA ALA A 32 5.98 1.13 5.85
C ALA A 32 7.43 1.48 6.25
N ALA A 33 7.88 2.71 6.00
CA ALA A 33 9.29 3.12 6.12
C ALA A 33 9.92 2.78 7.48
N PRO A 34 9.27 3.01 8.64
CA PRO A 34 9.85 2.67 9.94
C PRO A 34 10.17 1.17 10.07
N ASN A 35 9.32 0.30 9.51
CA ASN A 35 9.51 -1.14 9.55
C ASN A 35 10.49 -1.63 8.48
N ILE A 36 10.46 -1.04 7.27
CA ILE A 36 11.40 -1.38 6.19
C ILE A 36 12.84 -1.09 6.63
N ILE A 37 13.08 0.01 7.34
CA ILE A 37 14.42 0.35 7.86
C ILE A 37 14.93 -0.76 8.80
N LYS A 38 14.07 -1.32 9.66
CA LYS A 38 14.43 -2.44 10.54
C LYS A 38 14.71 -3.72 9.78
N ALA A 39 13.83 -4.04 8.82
CA ALA A 39 14.00 -5.20 7.96
C ALA A 39 15.27 -5.13 7.11
N HIS A 40 15.67 -3.93 6.66
CA HIS A 40 16.90 -3.72 5.90
C HIS A 40 18.13 -4.23 6.67
N SER A 41 18.28 -3.84 7.94
CA SER A 41 19.41 -4.28 8.77
C SER A 41 19.44 -5.79 9.03
N ALA A 42 18.27 -6.44 9.12
CA ALA A 42 18.17 -7.89 9.24
C ALA A 42 18.49 -8.59 7.92
N PHE A 43 18.00 -8.05 6.81
CA PHE A 43 18.16 -8.60 5.47
C PHE A 43 19.56 -8.39 4.91
N GLU A 44 20.26 -7.31 5.27
CA GLU A 44 21.65 -7.06 4.90
C GLU A 44 22.57 -8.21 5.35
N LYS A 45 22.30 -8.80 6.52
CA LYS A 45 23.06 -9.94 7.06
C LYS A 45 22.68 -11.28 6.42
N PHE A 46 21.58 -11.34 5.68
CA PHE A 46 21.15 -12.57 5.01
C PHE A 46 22.02 -12.86 3.78
N GLU A 47 22.64 -14.03 3.75
CA GLU A 47 23.40 -14.51 2.60
C GLU A 47 22.45 -15.22 1.63
N LEU A 48 22.22 -14.61 0.46
CA LEU A 48 21.46 -15.23 -0.62
C LEU A 48 22.41 -15.82 -1.66
N LYS A 49 22.28 -17.12 -1.93
CA LYS A 49 23.02 -17.83 -2.98
C LYS A 49 22.06 -18.27 -4.09
N PRO A 50 22.55 -18.42 -5.33
CA PRO A 50 21.78 -19.09 -6.38
C PRO A 50 21.25 -20.44 -5.87
N THR A 51 19.96 -20.66 -6.07
CA THR A 51 19.24 -21.78 -5.44
C THR A 51 18.50 -22.58 -6.52
N ALA A 52 18.56 -23.91 -6.44
CA ALA A 52 17.83 -24.77 -7.36
C ALA A 52 16.31 -24.64 -7.16
N LYS A 53 15.54 -24.82 -8.24
CA LYS A 53 14.07 -24.73 -8.21
C LYS A 53 13.42 -25.68 -7.19
N SER A 54 14.03 -26.84 -6.94
CA SER A 54 13.60 -27.82 -5.93
C SER A 54 13.64 -27.27 -4.49
N ASP A 55 14.57 -26.35 -4.22
CA ASP A 55 14.89 -25.86 -2.88
C ASP A 55 14.41 -24.42 -2.64
N ARG A 56 13.90 -23.75 -3.69
CA ARG A 56 13.52 -22.33 -3.63
C ARG A 56 12.48 -22.02 -2.56
N GLU A 57 11.55 -22.95 -2.27
CA GLU A 57 10.51 -22.75 -1.26
C GLU A 57 11.11 -22.70 0.15
N LYS A 58 12.09 -23.57 0.43
CA LYS A 58 12.82 -23.56 1.69
C LYS A 58 13.61 -22.27 1.87
N VAL A 59 14.25 -21.78 0.79
CA VAL A 59 14.96 -20.50 0.83
C VAL A 59 14.00 -19.32 0.94
N PHE A 60 12.85 -19.37 0.27
CA PHE A 60 11.78 -18.39 0.38
C PHE A 60 11.29 -18.26 1.83
N ASN A 61 11.02 -19.36 2.52
CA ASN A 61 10.60 -19.35 3.92
C ASN A 61 11.67 -18.74 4.84
N ARG A 62 12.96 -19.00 4.58
CA ARG A 62 14.07 -18.38 5.32
C ARG A 62 14.21 -16.89 5.05
N VAL A 63 14.05 -16.47 3.79
CA VAL A 63 13.99 -15.06 3.39
C VAL A 63 12.83 -14.38 4.10
N ALA A 64 11.66 -15.01 4.12
CA ALA A 64 10.48 -14.49 4.79
C ALA A 64 10.71 -14.35 6.29
N ALA A 65 11.30 -15.36 6.95
CA ALA A 65 11.62 -15.27 8.37
C ALA A 65 12.61 -14.13 8.68
N ALA A 66 13.63 -13.92 7.83
CA ALA A 66 14.58 -12.83 8.00
C ALA A 66 13.93 -11.45 7.75
N TYR A 67 13.19 -11.32 6.65
CA TYR A 67 12.59 -10.06 6.24
C TYR A 67 11.40 -9.68 7.13
N VAL A 68 10.40 -10.55 7.24
CA VAL A 68 9.20 -10.32 8.05
C VAL A 68 9.53 -10.29 9.54
N GLY A 69 10.45 -11.13 9.99
CA GLY A 69 10.96 -11.05 11.37
C GLY A 69 11.62 -9.71 11.65
N GLY A 70 12.42 -9.20 10.71
CA GLY A 70 13.03 -7.87 10.78
C GLY A 70 12.02 -6.72 10.74
N LEU A 71 10.89 -6.85 10.03
CA LEU A 71 9.86 -5.80 9.99
C LEU A 71 9.28 -5.52 11.38
N PHE A 72 9.10 -6.56 12.20
CA PHE A 72 8.36 -6.48 13.47
C PHE A 72 9.19 -6.78 14.70
N ASP A 73 10.51 -6.97 14.56
CA ASP A 73 11.40 -7.42 15.63
C ASP A 73 10.92 -8.74 16.27
N LYS A 74 10.42 -9.67 15.44
CA LYS A 74 9.86 -10.96 15.87
C LYS A 74 10.70 -12.13 15.36
N GLY A 75 10.87 -13.14 16.22
CA GLY A 75 11.39 -14.44 15.80
C GLY A 75 10.28 -15.31 15.19
N TYR A 76 10.66 -16.20 14.28
CA TYR A 76 9.78 -17.27 13.78
C TYR A 76 10.39 -18.63 14.14
N ASP A 77 9.68 -19.38 14.97
CA ASP A 77 10.07 -20.76 15.31
C ASP A 77 9.89 -21.71 14.11
N SER A 78 8.98 -21.38 13.19
CA SER A 78 8.77 -22.05 11.90
C SER A 78 8.84 -21.04 10.75
N PRO A 79 9.85 -21.13 9.87
CA PRO A 79 9.97 -20.27 8.69
C PRO A 79 8.79 -20.33 7.72
N GLU A 80 8.03 -21.43 7.73
CA GLU A 80 6.85 -21.63 6.89
C GLU A 80 5.73 -20.64 7.22
N LEU A 81 5.59 -20.26 8.50
CA LEU A 81 4.62 -19.25 8.92
C LEU A 81 4.97 -17.89 8.33
N ALA A 82 6.24 -17.48 8.42
CA ALA A 82 6.71 -16.27 7.78
C ALA A 82 6.51 -16.32 6.25
N GLY A 83 6.76 -17.49 5.64
CA GLY A 83 6.49 -17.72 4.22
C GLY A 83 5.03 -17.49 3.84
N GLY A 84 4.08 -17.97 4.66
CA GLY A 84 2.65 -17.71 4.48
C GLY A 84 2.31 -16.22 4.56
N GLU A 85 2.84 -15.52 5.57
CA GLU A 85 2.65 -14.08 5.72
C GLU A 85 3.21 -13.29 4.53
N LEU A 86 4.43 -13.62 4.09
CA LEU A 86 5.04 -12.95 2.95
C LEU A 86 4.26 -13.21 1.65
N LYS A 87 3.71 -14.41 1.45
CA LYS A 87 2.81 -14.68 0.31
C LYS A 87 1.57 -13.80 0.34
N ASN A 88 1.01 -13.52 1.52
CA ASN A 88 -0.11 -12.60 1.66
C ASN A 88 0.29 -11.16 1.29
N TYR A 89 1.50 -10.72 1.63
CA TYR A 89 2.00 -9.39 1.21
C TYR A 89 2.18 -9.34 -0.30
N LEU A 90 2.80 -10.37 -0.88
CA LEU A 90 3.03 -10.48 -2.32
C LEU A 90 1.73 -10.57 -3.13
N ALA A 91 0.65 -11.12 -2.55
CA ALA A 91 -0.66 -11.15 -3.19
C ALA A 91 -1.31 -9.75 -3.30
N LYS A 92 -0.92 -8.81 -2.42
CA LYS A 92 -1.36 -7.40 -2.48
C LYS A 92 -0.46 -6.52 -3.36
N HIS A 93 0.54 -7.10 -4.01
CA HIS A 93 1.49 -6.36 -4.83
C HIS A 93 0.81 -5.79 -6.10
N PRO A 94 1.06 -4.52 -6.47
CA PRO A 94 0.38 -3.88 -7.61
C PRO A 94 0.76 -4.48 -8.96
N ARG A 95 1.97 -5.03 -9.07
CA ARG A 95 2.46 -5.74 -10.27
C ARG A 95 2.22 -7.24 -10.13
N GLU A 96 1.47 -7.82 -11.06
CA GLU A 96 1.19 -9.27 -11.14
C GLU A 96 2.48 -10.10 -11.14
N GLY A 97 2.43 -11.32 -10.58
CA GLY A 97 3.57 -12.23 -10.61
C GLY A 97 4.70 -11.91 -9.62
N ALA A 98 4.42 -11.10 -8.58
CA ALA A 98 5.40 -10.77 -7.53
C ALA A 98 6.04 -12.01 -6.89
N LEU A 99 5.23 -13.03 -6.56
CA LEU A 99 5.75 -14.30 -6.04
C LEU A 99 6.71 -14.99 -7.03
N GLY A 100 6.38 -14.96 -8.33
CA GLY A 100 7.25 -15.50 -9.37
C GLY A 100 8.57 -14.74 -9.50
N ARG A 101 8.55 -13.40 -9.38
CA ARG A 101 9.76 -12.56 -9.39
C ARG A 101 10.64 -12.81 -8.17
N VAL A 102 10.04 -12.94 -6.98
CA VAL A 102 10.75 -13.32 -5.77
C VAL A 102 11.42 -14.68 -5.92
N TYR A 103 10.71 -15.70 -6.42
CA TYR A 103 11.33 -17.00 -6.69
C TYR A 103 12.45 -16.92 -7.71
N ALA A 104 12.28 -16.16 -8.80
CA ALA A 104 13.31 -16.00 -9.80
C ALA A 104 14.55 -15.26 -9.26
N ALA A 105 14.36 -14.28 -8.36
CA ALA A 105 15.45 -13.60 -7.68
C ALA A 105 16.21 -14.56 -6.74
N ILE A 106 15.49 -15.41 -6.00
CA ILE A 106 16.09 -16.48 -5.17
C ILE A 106 16.89 -17.46 -6.04
N GLU A 107 16.33 -17.91 -7.16
CA GLU A 107 16.99 -18.85 -8.06
C GLU A 107 18.30 -18.28 -8.63
N ARG A 108 18.33 -16.98 -8.93
CA ARG A 108 19.53 -16.26 -9.42
C ARG A 108 20.50 -15.83 -8.31
N GLY A 109 20.10 -15.85 -7.04
CA GLY A 109 20.87 -15.23 -5.97
C GLY A 109 20.87 -13.69 -6.01
N ASP A 110 19.87 -13.09 -6.64
CA ASP A 110 19.73 -11.64 -6.83
C ASP A 110 19.15 -10.97 -5.58
N LYS A 111 20.02 -10.56 -4.66
CA LYS A 111 19.61 -9.97 -3.38
C LYS A 111 18.96 -8.60 -3.54
N ILE A 112 19.47 -7.76 -4.44
CA ILE A 112 18.96 -6.39 -4.66
C ILE A 112 17.56 -6.46 -5.26
N GLY A 113 17.38 -7.29 -6.30
CA GLY A 113 16.07 -7.50 -6.91
C GLY A 113 15.07 -8.11 -5.93
N LEU A 114 15.50 -9.09 -5.13
CA LEU A 114 14.67 -9.67 -4.08
C LEU A 114 14.21 -8.60 -3.08
N GLU A 115 15.14 -7.80 -2.55
CA GLU A 115 14.81 -6.78 -1.56
C GLU A 115 13.82 -5.74 -2.10
N SER A 116 14.00 -5.30 -3.36
CA SER A 116 13.09 -4.36 -4.01
C SER A 116 11.66 -4.91 -4.08
N GLU A 117 11.50 -6.18 -4.47
CA GLU A 117 10.17 -6.82 -4.56
C GLU A 117 9.53 -7.00 -3.17
N LEU A 118 10.31 -7.36 -2.14
CA LEU A 118 9.82 -7.49 -0.77
C LEU A 118 9.37 -6.13 -0.21
N LYS A 119 10.16 -5.08 -0.46
CA LYS A 119 9.85 -3.69 -0.10
C LYS A 119 8.55 -3.24 -0.75
N GLU A 120 8.44 -3.34 -2.07
CA GLU A 120 7.22 -2.94 -2.79
C GLU A 120 5.98 -3.73 -2.32
N ALA A 121 6.13 -5.04 -2.05
CA ALA A 121 5.04 -5.86 -1.53
C ALA A 121 4.56 -5.37 -0.16
N PHE A 122 5.49 -5.04 0.74
CA PHE A 122 5.15 -4.57 2.08
C PHE A 122 4.57 -3.15 2.07
N GLU A 123 5.07 -2.26 1.22
CA GLU A 123 4.47 -0.93 1.00
C GLU A 123 3.02 -1.03 0.53
N ALA A 124 2.76 -1.88 -0.46
CA ALA A 124 1.42 -2.13 -0.97
C ALA A 124 0.50 -2.74 0.10
N HIS A 125 1.01 -3.69 0.89
CA HIS A 125 0.29 -4.30 1.99
C HIS A 125 -0.13 -3.28 3.05
N MET A 126 0.79 -2.42 3.49
CA MET A 126 0.52 -1.40 4.52
C MET A 126 -0.49 -0.35 4.04
N GLY A 127 -0.34 0.11 2.79
CA GLY A 127 -1.31 1.02 2.17
C GLY A 127 -2.71 0.38 2.06
N GLY A 128 -2.77 -0.85 1.52
CA GLY A 128 -4.02 -1.59 1.36
C GLY A 128 -4.74 -1.86 2.69
N ASN A 129 -4.03 -2.36 3.70
CA ASN A 129 -4.62 -2.62 5.03
C ASN A 129 -5.16 -1.35 5.67
N ARG A 130 -4.42 -0.25 5.59
CA ARG A 130 -4.88 1.02 6.18
C ARG A 130 -6.14 1.50 5.47
N LEU A 131 -6.20 1.40 4.14
CA LEU A 131 -7.39 1.74 3.38
C LEU A 131 -8.57 0.84 3.75
N GLU A 132 -8.38 -0.49 3.75
CA GLU A 132 -9.42 -1.47 4.13
C GLU A 132 -9.99 -1.18 5.53
N THR A 133 -9.13 -0.85 6.49
CA THR A 133 -9.53 -0.48 7.85
C THR A 133 -10.35 0.80 7.86
N THR A 134 -9.85 1.88 7.25
CA THR A 134 -10.57 3.16 7.17
C THR A 134 -11.93 3.00 6.49
N LEU A 135 -12.01 2.19 5.43
CA LEU A 135 -13.28 1.93 4.74
C LEU A 135 -14.25 1.11 5.59
N SER A 136 -13.75 0.15 6.37
CA SER A 136 -14.55 -0.58 7.35
C SER A 136 -15.11 0.38 8.41
N ASP A 137 -14.28 1.29 8.93
CA ASP A 137 -14.70 2.28 9.92
C ASP A 137 -15.78 3.21 9.38
N VAL A 138 -15.64 3.68 8.13
CA VAL A 138 -16.67 4.48 7.43
C VAL A 138 -17.98 3.70 7.26
N ARG A 139 -17.92 2.41 6.90
CA ARG A 139 -19.12 1.58 6.73
C ARG A 139 -19.88 1.36 8.04
N ASN A 140 -19.19 1.45 9.18
CA ASN A 140 -19.77 1.31 10.51
C ASN A 140 -20.32 2.64 11.08
N GLN A 141 -20.21 3.75 10.35
CA GLN A 141 -20.80 5.02 10.76
C GLN A 141 -22.30 5.12 10.42
N PRO A 142 -23.05 6.03 11.08
CA PRO A 142 -24.41 6.38 10.67
C PRO A 142 -24.48 6.82 9.20
N ASP A 143 -25.63 6.59 8.56
CA ASP A 143 -25.81 6.84 7.12
C ASP A 143 -25.48 8.28 6.71
N GLU A 144 -25.79 9.27 7.55
CA GLU A 144 -25.46 10.67 7.30
C GLU A 144 -23.95 10.90 7.17
N THR A 145 -23.14 10.37 8.10
CA THR A 145 -21.67 10.47 8.04
C THR A 145 -21.11 9.70 6.86
N LYS A 146 -21.59 8.48 6.63
CA LYS A 146 -21.16 7.64 5.51
C LYS A 146 -21.42 8.34 4.16
N MET A 147 -22.63 8.88 3.97
CA MET A 147 -22.98 9.64 2.77
C MET A 147 -22.26 10.98 2.67
N GLY A 148 -21.95 11.63 3.80
CA GLY A 148 -21.09 12.80 3.86
C GLY A 148 -19.68 12.51 3.31
N VAL A 149 -19.06 11.41 3.76
CA VAL A 149 -17.74 10.96 3.26
C VAL A 149 -17.81 10.70 1.75
N TYR A 150 -18.83 9.98 1.28
CA TYR A 150 -19.01 9.71 -0.15
C TYR A 150 -19.25 10.98 -0.97
N GLY A 151 -19.99 11.95 -0.42
CA GLY A 151 -20.19 13.25 -1.05
C GLY A 151 -18.90 14.05 -1.17
N ASP A 152 -18.07 14.07 -0.15
CA ASP A 152 -16.79 14.80 -0.18
C ASP A 152 -15.75 14.12 -1.06
N LEU A 153 -15.70 12.79 -1.08
CA LEU A 153 -14.90 12.04 -2.05
C LEU A 153 -15.35 12.36 -3.49
N ALA A 154 -16.67 12.43 -3.75
CA ALA A 154 -17.20 12.79 -5.06
C ALA A 154 -16.77 14.21 -5.48
N LYS A 155 -16.77 15.19 -4.56
CA LYS A 155 -16.29 16.55 -4.82
C LYS A 155 -14.81 16.58 -5.19
N LEU A 156 -13.97 15.79 -4.50
CA LEU A 156 -12.54 15.68 -4.79
C LEU A 156 -12.29 15.02 -6.16
N LEU A 157 -13.09 14.02 -6.50
CA LEU A 157 -13.04 13.31 -7.78
C LEU A 157 -13.48 14.18 -8.96
N GLY A 158 -14.48 15.04 -8.78
CA GLY A 158 -15.11 15.79 -9.87
C GLY A 158 -15.64 14.87 -10.97
N ASP A 159 -15.66 15.38 -12.21
CA ASP A 159 -16.05 14.62 -13.41
C ASP A 159 -14.82 14.03 -14.10
N VAL A 160 -14.16 13.04 -13.47
CA VAL A 160 -13.05 12.31 -14.08
C VAL A 160 -13.57 11.02 -14.71
N ASP A 161 -13.25 10.82 -16.00
CA ASP A 161 -13.39 9.61 -16.82
C ASP A 161 -14.47 8.61 -16.39
N GLY A 162 -15.71 8.87 -16.83
CA GLY A 162 -16.83 7.92 -16.67
C GLY A 162 -17.51 7.95 -15.30
N TYR A 163 -17.03 8.79 -14.38
CA TYR A 163 -17.62 8.94 -13.07
C TYR A 163 -18.47 10.21 -12.96
N LYS A 164 -19.79 10.05 -12.85
CA LYS A 164 -20.69 11.17 -12.55
C LYS A 164 -20.55 11.47 -11.05
N GLY A 165 -19.81 12.53 -10.71
CA GLY A 165 -19.38 12.87 -9.34
C GLY A 165 -20.51 13.07 -8.33
N SER A 166 -21.18 11.99 -7.94
CA SER A 166 -22.25 11.96 -6.94
C SER A 166 -21.91 11.01 -5.80
N ALA A 167 -22.43 11.31 -4.61
CA ALA A 167 -22.25 10.46 -3.43
C ALA A 167 -22.83 9.05 -3.65
N VAL A 168 -23.94 8.94 -4.41
CA VAL A 168 -24.57 7.66 -4.75
C VAL A 168 -23.65 6.80 -5.61
N SER A 169 -23.05 7.39 -6.65
CA SER A 169 -22.07 6.66 -7.47
C SER A 169 -20.86 6.18 -6.65
N VAL A 170 -20.46 6.93 -5.61
CA VAL A 170 -19.34 6.54 -4.70
C VAL A 170 -19.74 5.39 -3.80
N SER A 171 -20.98 5.40 -3.33
CA SER A 171 -21.51 4.30 -2.56
C SER A 171 -21.64 3.01 -3.39
N GLU A 172 -22.02 3.12 -4.67
CA GLU A 172 -22.24 1.98 -5.56
C GLU A 172 -20.94 1.39 -6.12
N ASN A 173 -19.92 2.23 -6.36
CA ASN A 173 -18.63 1.79 -6.90
C ASN A 173 -17.44 2.46 -6.20
N LEU A 174 -17.33 2.20 -4.90
CA LEU A 174 -16.22 2.71 -4.09
C LEU A 174 -14.82 2.32 -4.62
N PRO A 175 -14.57 1.08 -5.09
CA PRO A 175 -13.26 0.74 -5.67
C PRO A 175 -12.90 1.59 -6.89
N GLY A 176 -13.87 1.83 -7.80
CA GLY A 176 -13.66 2.71 -8.94
C GLY A 176 -13.42 4.17 -8.55
N ALA A 177 -14.14 4.66 -7.54
CA ALA A 177 -13.94 6.00 -6.98
C ALA A 177 -12.51 6.16 -6.41
N ILE A 178 -12.02 5.18 -5.65
CA ILE A 178 -10.66 5.22 -5.11
C ILE A 178 -9.62 5.21 -6.24
N GLN A 179 -9.79 4.39 -7.27
CA GLN A 179 -8.89 4.35 -8.42
C GLN A 179 -8.84 5.69 -9.16
N GLY A 180 -10.00 6.32 -9.41
CA GLY A 180 -10.07 7.64 -10.02
C GLY A 180 -9.36 8.71 -9.18
N LEU A 181 -9.46 8.62 -7.85
CA LEU A 181 -8.83 9.57 -6.92
C LEU A 181 -7.31 9.42 -6.96
N GLN A 182 -6.80 8.18 -6.98
CA GLN A 182 -5.37 7.88 -7.14
C GLN A 182 -4.82 8.48 -8.44
N GLN A 183 -5.52 8.29 -9.55
CA GLN A 183 -5.13 8.85 -10.85
C GLN A 183 -5.08 10.38 -10.81
N ARG A 184 -6.11 11.01 -10.25
CA ARG A 184 -6.18 12.48 -10.14
C ARG A 184 -5.05 13.05 -9.28
N LEU A 185 -4.76 12.42 -8.15
CA LEU A 185 -3.65 12.82 -7.26
C LEU A 185 -2.28 12.63 -7.95
N ALA A 186 -2.08 11.53 -8.66
CA ALA A 186 -0.85 11.29 -9.41
C ALA A 186 -0.64 12.35 -10.53
N ILE A 187 -1.71 12.73 -11.24
CA ILE A 187 -1.66 13.80 -12.24
C ILE A 187 -1.30 15.13 -11.57
N ALA A 188 -1.98 15.51 -10.49
CA ALA A 188 -1.71 16.75 -9.76
C ALA A 188 -0.24 16.85 -9.29
N GLU A 189 0.31 15.76 -8.75
CA GLU A 189 1.71 15.70 -8.34
C GLU A 189 2.69 15.84 -9.52
N SER A 190 2.41 15.19 -10.66
CA SER A 190 3.27 15.27 -11.84
C SER A 190 3.31 16.68 -12.47
N VAL A 191 2.20 17.44 -12.42
CA VAL A 191 2.15 18.83 -12.89
C VAL A 191 2.82 19.79 -11.90
N SER A 192 2.79 19.46 -10.60
CA SER A 192 3.40 20.28 -9.54
C SER A 192 4.92 20.14 -9.42
N LYS A 193 5.53 19.09 -9.98
CA LYS A 193 6.99 19.00 -10.05
C LYS A 193 7.49 20.08 -11.02
N PRO A 194 8.33 21.03 -10.59
CA PRO A 194 8.92 21.98 -11.52
C PRO A 194 9.70 21.18 -12.58
N LYS A 195 9.52 21.54 -13.85
CA LYS A 195 10.40 21.09 -14.93
C LYS A 195 11.84 21.43 -14.52
N GLY A 196 12.56 20.46 -13.98
CA GLY A 196 13.99 20.58 -13.70
C GLY A 196 14.67 20.94 -15.01
N GLY A 197 15.34 22.09 -15.01
CA GLY A 197 15.80 22.76 -16.22
C GLY A 197 16.75 21.91 -17.05
N ASP A 198 16.45 21.83 -18.33
CA ASP A 198 17.46 21.74 -19.37
C ASP A 198 18.39 22.95 -19.24
N ASN A 199 19.50 22.78 -18.53
CA ASN A 199 20.67 23.65 -18.67
C ASN A 199 21.91 22.80 -18.41
N ALA A 200 22.13 21.81 -19.29
CA ALA A 200 23.46 21.29 -19.53
C ALA A 200 24.18 22.33 -20.40
N SER A 201 25.11 23.04 -19.77
CA SER A 201 25.97 24.06 -20.37
C SER A 201 26.73 23.53 -21.58
N HIS A 202 26.76 24.33 -22.65
CA HIS A 202 27.77 24.31 -23.69
C HIS A 202 29.05 25.02 -23.21
#